data_AF-B0BYH7-F1
#
_entry.id   AF-B0BYH7-F1
#
_cell.length_a   1.000
_cell.length_b   1.000
_cell.length_c   1.000
_cell.angle_alpha   90.00
_cell.angle_beta   90.00
_cell.angle_gamma   90.00
#
_symmetry.space_group_name_H-M   'P 1'
#
loop_
_entity.id
_entity.type
_entity.pdbx_description
1 polymer ?
#
loop_
_entity_poly.entity_id
_entity_poly.type
_entity_poly.pdbx_seq_one_letter_code
_entity_poly.pdbx_strand_id
1 'polypeptide(L)'
;MPFITAKKNTLLAPLPHQPHLQKLNQLAKVYEGGILGVIKVSTVNSQLAEIILAGPYTWHDHYPTIETGVKRYINPISWDIPEDAWEQQPVSALAPASTPSQPETPSAPLLPPEVAQLNHFYEGCQRKLPDGRIQAYPDPRAGSGGLPVTIGWGSTYYKNGSAIQMGDIITQAEADDLYDYICHKDFWLKLQSTIPYWDDMTDLQRAALTSFAYNNGADFYGSPNHRTITRNLKDKDWQAVPGTLMMYRNPSENVEVGLGRRRYAEAKVWCGEAPTTACAAAAQEIQTAQDCEPIEQRLKTNPPRVVGFEPTITVSQPTPSAGPRQANIIAGMKGPKSHPDAHGFKPGDYHLVANDAVGKIKCYDYSGTLMWELTCLCRGQFEDNYFGRHGDTPAGLYKCGQIYRDYEQAGESSAYTRDRMSYGWYSLDLVELENQEANLGRAGIMLHGGGSGCGWPGAWAPKQALFSTLGCIRMHNQDLRDKVVPLYDQPGATLFVSVYQ
;
A
#
# COMPACT_ATOMS: atom_id res chain seq x y z
N MET A 1 -47.10 12.03 -3.55
CA MET A 1 -45.70 12.20 -3.99
C MET A 1 -44.98 10.90 -3.68
N PRO A 2 -44.28 10.30 -4.65
CA PRO A 2 -43.60 9.03 -4.43
C PRO A 2 -42.55 9.18 -3.34
N PHE A 3 -42.40 8.13 -2.54
CA PHE A 3 -41.34 8.03 -1.55
C PHE A 3 -40.48 6.81 -1.86
N ILE A 4 -39.20 6.93 -1.56
CA ILE A 4 -38.22 5.86 -1.71
C ILE A 4 -37.67 5.49 -0.33
N THR A 5 -37.41 4.20 -0.12
CA THR A 5 -36.94 3.69 1.16
C THR A 5 -35.55 3.08 0.99
N ALA A 6 -34.61 3.40 1.89
CA ALA A 6 -33.27 2.84 1.84
C ALA A 6 -33.27 1.38 2.31
N LYS A 7 -32.80 0.44 1.46
CA LYS A 7 -32.64 -0.99 1.79
C LYS A 7 -31.45 -1.28 2.70
N LYS A 8 -30.53 -0.33 2.78
CA LYS A 8 -29.30 -0.39 3.56
C LYS A 8 -28.80 1.03 3.80
N ASN A 9 -27.85 1.17 4.73
CA ASN A 9 -27.13 2.42 4.91
C ASN A 9 -26.52 2.90 3.58
N THR A 10 -26.93 4.07 3.12
CA THR A 10 -26.57 4.62 1.81
C THR A 10 -26.31 6.12 1.90
N LEU A 11 -25.75 6.72 0.85
CA LEU A 11 -25.47 8.15 0.77
C LEU A 11 -26.28 8.80 -0.36
N LEU A 12 -26.70 10.06 -0.17
CA LEU A 12 -27.20 10.91 -1.25
C LEU A 12 -26.05 11.79 -1.76
N ALA A 13 -25.53 11.51 -2.95
CA ALA A 13 -24.41 12.26 -3.52
C ALA A 13 -24.91 13.39 -4.45
N PRO A 14 -24.29 14.58 -4.48
CA PRO A 14 -24.32 15.46 -5.66
C PRO A 14 -23.42 14.89 -6.79
N LEU A 15 -23.56 15.39 -8.03
CA LEU A 15 -22.95 14.83 -9.25
C LEU A 15 -21.44 14.44 -9.10
N PRO A 16 -20.99 13.34 -9.75
CA PRO A 16 -19.63 12.81 -9.65
C PRO A 16 -18.52 13.64 -10.33
N HIS A 17 -18.84 14.68 -11.11
CA HIS A 17 -17.85 15.42 -11.92
C HIS A 17 -17.13 16.56 -11.18
N GLN A 18 -17.33 16.72 -9.87
CA GLN A 18 -16.65 17.76 -9.06
C GLN A 18 -16.04 17.21 -7.76
N PRO A 19 -14.90 16.48 -7.86
CA PRO A 19 -14.29 15.80 -6.71
C PRO A 19 -13.79 16.74 -5.59
N HIS A 20 -13.58 18.02 -5.87
CA HIS A 20 -13.17 19.02 -4.88
C HIS A 20 -14.28 19.39 -3.87
N LEU A 21 -15.54 19.00 -4.13
CA LEU A 21 -16.67 19.22 -3.21
C LEU A 21 -16.93 18.02 -2.27
N GLN A 22 -16.07 16.99 -2.24
CA GLN A 22 -16.25 15.76 -1.45
C GLN A 22 -16.49 15.95 0.06
N LYS A 23 -16.06 17.06 0.67
CA LYS A 23 -16.38 17.35 2.09
C LYS A 23 -17.88 17.61 2.32
N LEU A 24 -18.62 18.07 1.30
CA LEU A 24 -20.09 18.19 1.35
C LEU A 24 -20.80 16.85 1.06
N ASN A 25 -20.12 15.86 0.45
CA ASN A 25 -20.67 14.54 0.14
C ASN A 25 -20.77 13.62 1.37
N GLN A 26 -20.12 13.97 2.47
CA GLN A 26 -20.20 13.23 3.74
C GLN A 26 -21.52 13.47 4.49
N LEU A 27 -22.42 14.34 3.99
CA LEU A 27 -23.49 14.93 4.79
C LEU A 27 -24.92 14.54 4.42
N ALA A 28 -25.14 13.38 3.81
CA ALA A 28 -26.50 12.86 3.63
C ALA A 28 -26.54 11.33 3.67
N LYS A 29 -26.10 10.76 4.79
CA LYS A 29 -26.27 9.34 5.06
C LYS A 29 -27.73 9.05 5.35
N VAL A 30 -28.34 8.14 4.60
CA VAL A 30 -29.68 7.64 4.88
C VAL A 30 -29.52 6.25 5.46
N TYR A 31 -29.97 6.09 6.69
CA TYR A 31 -29.92 4.80 7.38
C TYR A 31 -30.94 3.84 6.76
N GLU A 32 -30.67 2.55 6.86
CA GLU A 32 -31.62 1.50 6.47
C GLU A 32 -33.02 1.77 7.06
N GLY A 33 -34.05 1.64 6.23
CA GLY A 33 -35.43 1.99 6.56
C GLY A 33 -35.76 3.49 6.48
N GLY A 34 -34.77 4.35 6.21
CA GLY A 34 -34.98 5.79 6.02
C GLY A 34 -35.80 6.08 4.76
N ILE A 35 -36.82 6.93 4.90
CA ILE A 35 -37.78 7.27 3.84
C ILE A 35 -37.51 8.68 3.34
N LEU A 36 -37.44 8.84 2.01
CA LEU A 36 -37.35 10.13 1.35
C LEU A 36 -38.52 10.33 0.40
N GLY A 37 -39.18 11.48 0.49
CA GLY A 37 -40.07 11.96 -0.56
C GLY A 37 -39.27 12.47 -1.75
N VAL A 38 -39.68 12.06 -2.95
CA VAL A 38 -39.07 12.50 -4.20
C VAL A 38 -40.13 13.11 -5.10
N ILE A 39 -39.72 14.13 -5.85
CA ILE A 39 -40.54 14.74 -6.91
C ILE A 39 -40.43 13.88 -8.17
N LYS A 40 -39.23 13.37 -8.47
CA LYS A 40 -38.99 12.49 -9.62
C LYS A 40 -37.74 11.62 -9.43
N VAL A 41 -37.72 10.48 -10.13
CA VAL A 41 -36.55 9.61 -10.30
C VAL A 41 -36.33 9.39 -11.80
N SER A 42 -35.11 9.64 -12.29
CA SER A 42 -34.73 9.46 -13.69
C SER A 42 -33.50 8.55 -13.77
N THR A 43 -33.54 7.54 -14.65
CA THR A 43 -32.42 6.63 -14.87
C THR A 43 -31.28 7.35 -15.59
N VAL A 44 -30.06 7.27 -15.03
CA VAL A 44 -28.83 7.71 -15.70
C VAL A 44 -28.15 6.52 -16.35
N ASN A 45 -28.02 5.41 -15.61
CA ASN A 45 -27.58 4.10 -16.11
C ASN A 45 -28.04 2.98 -15.14
N SER A 46 -27.63 1.74 -15.38
CA SER A 46 -28.03 0.56 -14.58
C SER A 46 -27.62 0.61 -13.10
N GLN A 47 -26.71 1.51 -12.70
CA GLN A 47 -26.21 1.63 -11.32
C GLN A 47 -26.39 3.04 -10.73
N LEU A 48 -27.01 3.97 -11.48
CA LEU A 48 -27.14 5.36 -11.08
C LEU A 48 -28.49 5.94 -11.53
N ALA A 49 -29.22 6.51 -10.59
CA ALA A 49 -30.40 7.33 -10.86
C ALA A 49 -30.24 8.73 -10.28
N GLU A 50 -30.76 9.72 -10.99
CA GLU A 50 -30.98 11.07 -10.51
C GLU A 50 -32.31 11.12 -9.77
N ILE A 51 -32.34 11.74 -8.59
CA ILE A 51 -33.55 12.06 -7.85
C ILE A 51 -33.67 13.56 -7.62
N ILE A 52 -34.90 14.05 -7.61
CA ILE A 52 -35.23 15.39 -7.09
C ILE A 52 -35.97 15.22 -5.77
N LEU A 53 -35.43 15.81 -4.71
CA LEU A 53 -35.98 15.69 -3.36
C LEU A 53 -37.25 16.56 -3.17
N ALA A 54 -38.25 16.01 -2.51
CA ALA A 54 -39.50 16.70 -2.18
C ALA A 54 -39.47 17.30 -0.75
N GLY A 55 -38.31 17.82 -0.32
CA GLY A 55 -38.04 18.32 1.04
C GLY A 55 -38.99 19.44 1.54
N PRO A 56 -38.70 20.11 2.66
CA PRO A 56 -37.41 20.16 3.33
C PRO A 56 -37.08 18.94 4.21
N TYR A 57 -35.84 18.43 4.13
CA TYR A 57 -35.30 17.44 5.07
C TYR A 57 -34.37 18.12 6.07
N THR A 58 -34.76 18.14 7.34
CA THR A 58 -33.89 18.57 8.44
C THR A 58 -33.05 17.40 8.94
N TRP A 59 -31.75 17.61 9.03
CA TRP A 59 -30.80 16.69 9.66
C TRP A 59 -30.43 17.24 11.05
N HIS A 60 -29.81 16.43 11.91
CA HIS A 60 -29.31 16.82 13.24
C HIS A 60 -28.85 18.28 13.32
N ASP A 61 -29.10 18.93 14.46
CA ASP A 61 -29.00 20.36 14.83
C ASP A 61 -27.79 21.19 14.36
N HIS A 62 -26.85 20.61 13.62
CA HIS A 62 -25.62 21.21 13.12
C HIS A 62 -25.53 21.29 11.58
N TYR A 63 -26.55 20.87 10.82
CA TYR A 63 -26.50 20.87 9.35
C TYR A 63 -27.65 21.63 8.69
N PRO A 64 -27.39 22.31 7.56
CA PRO A 64 -28.42 23.05 6.85
C PRO A 64 -29.48 22.11 6.28
N THR A 65 -30.75 22.55 6.38
CA THR A 65 -31.91 21.86 5.80
C THR A 65 -31.74 21.64 4.30
N ILE A 66 -32.02 20.42 3.82
CA ILE A 66 -32.04 20.14 2.38
C ILE A 66 -33.41 20.57 1.82
N GLU A 67 -33.43 21.62 1.03
CA GLU A 67 -34.67 22.20 0.48
C GLU A 67 -35.34 21.31 -0.59
N THR A 68 -36.62 21.60 -0.86
CA THR A 68 -37.38 21.02 -1.97
C THR A 68 -36.70 21.33 -3.32
N GLY A 69 -36.74 20.39 -4.26
CA GLY A 69 -36.19 20.59 -5.61
C GLY A 69 -34.70 20.30 -5.75
N VAL A 70 -34.02 19.93 -4.65
CA VAL A 70 -32.59 19.61 -4.67
C VAL A 70 -32.32 18.29 -5.39
N LYS A 71 -31.41 18.33 -6.36
CA LYS A 71 -30.94 17.16 -7.11
C LYS A 71 -29.92 16.34 -6.34
N ARG A 72 -30.08 15.01 -6.34
CA ARG A 72 -29.13 14.04 -5.78
C ARG A 72 -29.06 12.79 -6.65
N TYR A 73 -28.05 11.97 -6.42
CA TYR A 73 -27.83 10.72 -7.12
C TYR A 73 -27.78 9.58 -6.13
N ILE A 74 -28.40 8.48 -6.53
CA ILE A 74 -28.49 7.24 -5.75
C ILE A 74 -28.16 6.05 -6.64
N ASN A 75 -27.70 4.96 -6.03
CA ASN A 75 -27.70 3.65 -6.68
C ASN A 75 -29.09 3.02 -6.50
N PRO A 76 -29.89 2.80 -7.56
CA PRO A 76 -31.27 2.28 -7.46
C PRO A 76 -31.38 0.96 -6.71
N ILE A 77 -30.34 0.10 -6.76
CA ILE A 77 -30.32 -1.21 -6.11
C ILE A 77 -30.34 -1.07 -4.57
N SER A 78 -29.84 0.05 -4.05
CA SER A 78 -29.83 0.33 -2.60
C SER A 78 -31.16 0.87 -2.08
N TRP A 79 -32.20 0.98 -2.92
CA TRP A 79 -33.48 1.60 -2.57
C TRP A 79 -34.66 0.72 -3.01
N ASP A 80 -35.75 0.81 -2.26
CA ASP A 80 -37.10 0.48 -2.74
C ASP A 80 -37.66 1.73 -3.41
N ILE A 81 -37.79 1.68 -4.73
CA ILE A 81 -38.29 2.77 -5.56
C ILE A 81 -39.59 2.28 -6.21
N PRO A 82 -40.76 2.81 -5.82
CA PRO A 82 -42.02 2.49 -6.46
C PRO A 82 -41.99 2.78 -7.96
N GLU A 83 -42.66 1.94 -8.76
CA GLU A 83 -42.66 2.06 -10.23
C GLU A 83 -43.18 3.43 -10.71
N ASP A 84 -44.15 4.00 -9.98
CA ASP A 84 -44.72 5.32 -10.22
C ASP A 84 -43.78 6.50 -9.84
N ALA A 85 -42.66 6.22 -9.19
CA ALA A 85 -41.61 7.20 -8.91
C ALA A 85 -40.69 7.45 -10.12
N TRP A 86 -40.61 6.49 -11.05
CA TRP A 86 -39.78 6.56 -12.25
C TRP A 86 -40.42 7.39 -13.36
N GLU A 87 -39.62 8.22 -13.99
CA GLU A 87 -40.02 8.96 -15.19
C GLU A 87 -40.21 7.99 -16.37
N GLN A 88 -41.44 7.92 -16.90
CA GLN A 88 -41.77 7.05 -18.02
C GLN A 88 -40.98 7.47 -19.28
N GLN A 89 -40.08 6.61 -19.75
CA GLN A 89 -39.42 6.81 -21.05
C GLN A 89 -40.34 6.34 -22.20
N PRO A 90 -40.39 7.05 -23.34
CA PRO A 90 -41.19 6.61 -24.48
C PRO A 90 -40.62 5.32 -25.08
N VAL A 91 -41.50 4.35 -25.27
CA VAL A 91 -41.19 3.00 -25.75
C VAL A 91 -40.80 3.06 -27.24
N SER A 92 -39.56 2.71 -27.58
CA SER A 92 -39.16 2.40 -28.96
C SER A 92 -39.19 0.88 -29.16
N ALA A 93 -39.91 0.46 -30.19
CA ALA A 93 -40.37 -0.90 -30.44
C ALA A 93 -39.25 -1.93 -30.68
N LEU A 94 -39.43 -3.10 -30.06
CA LEU A 94 -38.77 -4.37 -30.38
C LEU A 94 -39.19 -4.89 -31.77
N ALA A 95 -38.25 -5.51 -32.49
CA ALA A 95 -38.52 -6.47 -33.56
C ALA A 95 -37.77 -7.79 -33.28
N PRO A 96 -38.27 -8.95 -33.74
CA PRO A 96 -38.14 -10.22 -33.02
C PRO A 96 -37.03 -11.17 -33.51
N ALA A 97 -36.90 -12.26 -32.76
CA ALA A 97 -35.89 -13.32 -32.74
C ALA A 97 -35.52 -13.99 -34.08
N SER A 98 -34.25 -14.42 -34.16
CA SER A 98 -33.77 -15.49 -35.04
C SER A 98 -32.70 -16.34 -34.34
N THR A 99 -32.94 -17.65 -34.30
CA THR A 99 -32.05 -18.74 -33.83
C THR A 99 -31.05 -19.16 -34.94
N PRO A 100 -30.17 -20.14 -34.69
CA PRO A 100 -28.78 -20.00 -34.25
C PRO A 100 -27.78 -20.05 -35.43
N SER A 101 -26.64 -19.37 -35.30
CA SER A 101 -25.48 -19.60 -36.17
C SER A 101 -24.21 -19.46 -35.35
N GLN A 102 -23.46 -20.58 -35.20
CA GLN A 102 -22.05 -20.55 -34.82
C GLN A 102 -21.18 -20.29 -36.07
N PRO A 103 -19.88 -19.99 -35.92
CA PRO A 103 -19.19 -19.47 -34.74
C PRO A 103 -18.79 -18.01 -35.01
N GLU A 104 -19.16 -17.10 -34.09
CA GLU A 104 -18.51 -15.80 -34.09
C GLU A 104 -17.01 -16.04 -33.86
N THR A 105 -16.19 -15.45 -34.73
CA THR A 105 -14.75 -15.25 -34.56
C THR A 105 -14.47 -14.99 -33.09
N PRO A 106 -13.55 -15.73 -32.42
CA PRO A 106 -13.39 -15.61 -30.98
C PRO A 106 -13.11 -14.15 -30.65
N SER A 107 -14.05 -13.52 -29.95
CA SER A 107 -13.82 -12.28 -29.22
C SER A 107 -12.45 -12.39 -28.57
N ALA A 108 -11.63 -11.34 -28.67
CA ALA A 108 -10.39 -11.29 -27.92
C ALA A 108 -10.69 -11.67 -26.45
N PRO A 109 -9.86 -12.50 -25.82
CA PRO A 109 -10.07 -12.91 -24.43
C PRO A 109 -10.21 -11.67 -23.54
N LEU A 110 -11.15 -11.70 -22.58
CA LEU A 110 -11.41 -10.58 -21.66
C LEU A 110 -10.21 -10.29 -20.74
N LEU A 111 -9.36 -11.30 -20.50
CA LEU A 111 -8.22 -11.25 -19.60
C LEU A 111 -7.00 -11.87 -20.30
N PRO A 112 -5.78 -11.42 -19.98
CA PRO A 112 -4.58 -12.17 -20.33
C PRO A 112 -4.66 -13.59 -19.75
N PRO A 113 -4.28 -14.63 -20.52
CA PRO A 113 -4.39 -16.03 -20.09
C PRO A 113 -3.57 -16.32 -18.82
N GLU A 114 -2.55 -15.52 -18.53
CA GLU A 114 -1.69 -15.65 -17.36
C GLU A 114 -2.45 -15.40 -16.05
N VAL A 115 -3.50 -14.58 -16.08
CA VAL A 115 -4.38 -14.33 -14.92
C VAL A 115 -5.05 -15.64 -14.48
N ALA A 116 -5.67 -16.34 -15.43
CA ALA A 116 -6.33 -17.62 -15.21
C ALA A 116 -5.32 -18.69 -14.78
N GLN A 117 -4.15 -18.76 -15.44
CA GLN A 117 -3.12 -19.74 -15.08
C GLN A 117 -2.64 -19.61 -13.63
N LEU A 118 -2.42 -18.38 -13.13
CA LEU A 118 -2.06 -18.12 -11.74
C LEU A 118 -3.21 -18.49 -10.78
N ASN A 119 -4.41 -17.95 -11.01
CA ASN A 119 -5.53 -18.16 -10.09
C ASN A 119 -5.98 -19.62 -10.05
N HIS A 120 -6.10 -20.27 -11.19
CA HIS A 120 -6.55 -21.67 -11.26
C HIS A 120 -5.58 -22.61 -10.54
N PHE A 121 -4.28 -22.30 -10.53
CA PHE A 121 -3.31 -23.06 -9.76
C PHE A 121 -3.58 -23.03 -8.25
N TYR A 122 -4.01 -21.88 -7.71
CA TYR A 122 -4.19 -21.70 -6.26
C TYR A 122 -5.63 -21.88 -5.75
N GLU A 123 -6.66 -21.54 -6.53
CA GLU A 123 -8.06 -21.63 -6.10
C GLU A 123 -8.60 -23.08 -6.17
N GLY A 124 -8.08 -23.89 -7.11
CA GLY A 124 -8.38 -25.31 -7.20
C GLY A 124 -9.87 -25.64 -7.41
N CYS A 125 -10.30 -25.80 -8.66
CA CYS A 125 -11.66 -26.25 -9.03
C CYS A 125 -11.87 -27.77 -8.80
N GLN A 126 -11.78 -28.21 -7.54
CA GLN A 126 -11.58 -29.61 -7.18
C GLN A 126 -12.84 -30.39 -6.76
N ARG A 127 -13.98 -29.71 -6.54
CA ARG A 127 -15.24 -30.37 -6.13
C ARG A 127 -15.98 -30.99 -7.31
N LYS A 128 -15.35 -31.97 -7.93
CA LYS A 128 -15.88 -32.67 -9.10
C LYS A 128 -16.71 -33.90 -8.71
N LEU A 129 -17.87 -34.05 -9.33
CA LEU A 129 -18.69 -35.25 -9.34
C LEU A 129 -18.02 -36.35 -10.18
N PRO A 130 -18.44 -37.62 -10.06
CA PRO A 130 -17.89 -38.73 -10.85
C PRO A 130 -17.98 -38.53 -12.37
N ASP A 131 -18.93 -37.72 -12.83
CA ASP A 131 -19.13 -37.38 -14.24
C ASP A 131 -18.32 -36.14 -14.69
N GLY A 132 -17.48 -35.58 -13.82
CA GLY A 132 -16.59 -34.45 -14.10
C GLY A 132 -17.22 -33.06 -13.93
N ARG A 133 -18.53 -32.96 -13.64
CA ARG A 133 -19.17 -31.68 -13.31
C ARG A 133 -18.76 -31.20 -11.92
N ILE A 134 -18.83 -29.91 -11.68
CA ILE A 134 -18.38 -29.25 -10.46
C ILE A 134 -19.59 -28.88 -9.61
N GLN A 135 -19.55 -29.25 -8.34
CA GLN A 135 -20.62 -28.99 -7.38
C GLN A 135 -20.26 -27.85 -6.42
N ALA A 136 -21.26 -27.04 -6.07
CA ALA A 136 -21.15 -26.03 -5.03
C ALA A 136 -20.83 -26.63 -3.66
N TYR A 137 -20.06 -25.89 -2.86
CA TYR A 137 -19.61 -26.29 -1.53
C TYR A 137 -19.63 -25.11 -0.54
N PRO A 138 -19.79 -25.34 0.77
CA PRO A 138 -19.69 -24.28 1.78
C PRO A 138 -18.29 -23.65 1.77
N ASP A 139 -18.18 -22.33 1.85
CA ASP A 139 -16.88 -21.66 1.94
C ASP A 139 -16.10 -22.16 3.17
N PRO A 140 -14.78 -22.46 3.06
CA PRO A 140 -13.97 -22.94 4.18
C PRO A 140 -13.91 -21.99 5.39
N ARG A 141 -14.15 -20.70 5.19
CA ARG A 141 -14.24 -19.66 6.23
C ARG A 141 -15.68 -19.27 6.58
N ALA A 142 -16.68 -19.94 6.01
CA ALA A 142 -18.06 -19.76 6.43
C ALA A 142 -18.18 -20.08 7.92
N GLY A 143 -18.81 -19.17 8.69
CA GLY A 143 -19.14 -19.44 10.08
C GLY A 143 -20.13 -20.61 10.23
N SER A 144 -20.67 -20.81 11.43
CA SER A 144 -21.58 -21.92 11.78
C SER A 144 -22.86 -22.05 10.92
N GLY A 145 -23.11 -21.14 9.96
CA GLY A 145 -24.20 -21.20 8.99
C GLY A 145 -23.84 -21.66 7.57
N GLY A 146 -22.56 -21.96 7.26
CA GLY A 146 -22.17 -22.54 5.96
C GLY A 146 -22.36 -21.62 4.73
N LEU A 147 -22.52 -20.31 4.95
CA LEU A 147 -22.61 -19.28 3.92
C LEU A 147 -21.39 -18.33 3.98
N PRO A 148 -20.96 -17.75 2.84
CA PRO A 148 -21.50 -17.97 1.49
C PRO A 148 -21.18 -19.37 0.94
N VAL A 149 -21.93 -19.80 -0.08
CA VAL A 149 -21.65 -21.02 -0.85
C VAL A 149 -20.78 -20.65 -2.04
N THR A 150 -19.79 -21.49 -2.33
CA THR A 150 -18.79 -21.26 -3.37
C THR A 150 -18.86 -22.37 -4.43
N ILE A 151 -18.65 -22.03 -5.70
CA ILE A 151 -18.57 -22.99 -6.81
C ILE A 151 -17.43 -22.61 -7.78
N GLY A 152 -16.92 -23.59 -8.53
CA GLY A 152 -15.90 -23.37 -9.56
C GLY A 152 -14.57 -22.88 -8.98
N TRP A 153 -14.03 -21.81 -9.57
CA TRP A 153 -12.77 -21.16 -9.16
C TRP A 153 -12.93 -20.13 -8.04
N GLY A 154 -13.92 -20.29 -7.15
CA GLY A 154 -14.12 -19.40 -5.99
C GLY A 154 -15.27 -18.41 -6.11
N SER A 155 -16.23 -18.63 -7.02
CA SER A 155 -17.38 -17.72 -7.20
C SER A 155 -18.48 -17.98 -6.17
N THR A 156 -19.06 -16.90 -5.62
CA THR A 156 -20.19 -16.95 -4.68
C THR A 156 -21.50 -16.45 -5.28
N TYR A 157 -21.49 -16.03 -6.54
CA TYR A 157 -22.66 -15.63 -7.30
C TYR A 157 -22.48 -15.85 -8.82
N TYR A 158 -23.58 -15.96 -9.58
CA TYR A 158 -23.59 -16.12 -11.05
C TYR A 158 -23.53 -14.77 -11.79
N LYS A 159 -23.30 -14.79 -13.11
CA LYS A 159 -23.19 -13.57 -13.94
C LYS A 159 -24.38 -12.60 -13.84
N ASN A 160 -25.59 -13.15 -13.63
CA ASN A 160 -26.84 -12.43 -13.44
C ASN A 160 -27.01 -11.84 -12.02
N GLY A 161 -26.04 -12.05 -11.12
CA GLY A 161 -26.05 -11.59 -9.73
C GLY A 161 -26.75 -12.52 -8.73
N SER A 162 -27.35 -13.64 -9.15
CA SER A 162 -27.95 -14.57 -8.20
C SER A 162 -26.89 -15.31 -7.40
N ALA A 163 -27.10 -15.45 -6.08
CA ALA A 163 -26.18 -16.15 -5.18
C ALA A 163 -26.12 -17.65 -5.50
N ILE A 164 -24.92 -18.24 -5.40
CA ILE A 164 -24.73 -19.69 -5.51
C ILE A 164 -25.45 -20.37 -4.35
N GLN A 165 -26.13 -21.48 -4.64
CA GLN A 165 -26.86 -22.28 -3.65
C GLN A 165 -26.21 -23.65 -3.45
N MET A 166 -26.42 -24.24 -2.26
CA MET A 166 -26.02 -25.64 -2.04
C MET A 166 -26.79 -26.56 -2.98
N GLY A 167 -26.05 -27.43 -3.69
CA GLY A 167 -26.61 -28.35 -4.67
C GLY A 167 -26.48 -27.88 -6.12
N ASP A 168 -26.06 -26.63 -6.36
CA ASP A 168 -25.73 -26.15 -7.69
C ASP A 168 -24.61 -26.97 -8.33
N ILE A 169 -24.74 -27.23 -9.63
CA ILE A 169 -23.79 -28.01 -10.42
C ILE A 169 -23.54 -27.29 -11.74
N ILE A 170 -22.26 -27.11 -12.09
CA ILE A 170 -21.81 -26.51 -13.35
C ILE A 170 -20.78 -27.40 -14.05
N THR A 171 -20.65 -27.28 -15.36
CA THR A 171 -19.58 -27.89 -16.15
C THR A 171 -18.26 -27.14 -15.96
N GLN A 172 -17.14 -27.73 -16.37
CA GLN A 172 -15.84 -27.05 -16.37
C GLN A 172 -15.86 -25.78 -17.23
N ALA A 173 -16.49 -25.83 -18.40
CA ALA A 173 -16.60 -24.67 -19.28
C ALA A 173 -17.42 -23.53 -18.64
N GLU A 174 -18.51 -23.86 -17.94
CA GLU A 174 -19.28 -22.86 -17.19
C GLU A 174 -18.51 -22.30 -16.00
N ALA A 175 -17.66 -23.10 -15.33
CA ALA A 175 -16.80 -22.62 -14.26
C ALA A 175 -15.72 -21.65 -14.76
N ASP A 176 -15.09 -21.98 -15.89
CA ASP A 176 -14.08 -21.14 -16.54
C ASP A 176 -14.71 -19.82 -17.03
N ASP A 177 -15.87 -19.90 -17.70
CA ASP A 177 -16.63 -18.74 -18.20
C ASP A 177 -17.17 -17.85 -17.07
N LEU A 178 -17.60 -18.45 -15.96
CA LEU A 178 -17.99 -17.71 -14.75
C LEU A 178 -16.79 -16.99 -14.14
N TYR A 179 -15.66 -17.68 -14.00
CA TYR A 179 -14.43 -17.09 -13.48
C TYR A 179 -13.97 -15.90 -14.33
N ASP A 180 -13.90 -16.04 -15.65
CA ASP A 180 -13.42 -14.97 -16.54
C ASP A 180 -14.29 -13.71 -16.39
N TYR A 181 -15.62 -13.88 -16.35
CA TYR A 181 -16.54 -12.77 -16.16
C TYR A 181 -16.37 -12.08 -14.80
N ILE A 182 -16.32 -12.85 -13.71
CA ILE A 182 -16.20 -12.30 -12.35
C ILE A 182 -14.83 -11.67 -12.14
N CYS A 183 -13.76 -12.34 -12.55
CA CYS A 183 -12.40 -11.84 -12.45
C CYS A 183 -12.24 -10.54 -13.24
N HIS A 184 -12.79 -10.48 -14.46
CA HIS A 184 -12.77 -9.26 -15.25
C HIS A 184 -13.59 -8.12 -14.60
N LYS A 185 -14.85 -8.40 -14.26
CA LYS A 185 -15.80 -7.39 -13.76
C LYS A 185 -15.39 -6.81 -12.40
N ASP A 186 -15.03 -7.66 -11.45
CA ASP A 186 -14.87 -7.25 -10.05
C ASP A 186 -13.42 -6.90 -9.69
N PHE A 187 -12.45 -7.51 -10.38
CA PHE A 187 -11.04 -7.34 -10.06
C PHE A 187 -10.33 -6.54 -11.16
N TRP A 188 -10.27 -7.03 -12.40
CA TRP A 188 -9.50 -6.39 -13.47
C TRP A 188 -9.92 -4.93 -13.71
N LEU A 189 -11.21 -4.66 -13.94
CA LEU A 189 -11.70 -3.29 -14.18
C LEU A 189 -11.47 -2.37 -12.98
N LYS A 190 -11.56 -2.91 -11.76
CA LYS A 190 -11.28 -2.17 -10.53
C LYS A 190 -9.80 -1.80 -10.45
N LEU A 191 -8.90 -2.74 -10.66
CA LEU A 191 -7.46 -2.49 -10.64
C LEU A 191 -7.06 -1.51 -11.75
N GLN A 192 -7.54 -1.72 -12.97
CA GLN A 192 -7.31 -0.84 -14.12
C GLN A 192 -7.75 0.60 -13.84
N SER A 193 -8.89 0.79 -13.18
CA SER A 193 -9.42 2.13 -12.89
C SER A 193 -8.78 2.83 -11.69
N THR A 194 -8.09 2.10 -10.80
CA THR A 194 -7.58 2.64 -9.53
C THR A 194 -6.06 2.70 -9.45
N ILE A 195 -5.35 1.76 -10.07
CA ILE A 195 -3.90 1.68 -10.02
C ILE A 195 -3.31 2.59 -11.11
N PRO A 196 -2.46 3.57 -10.75
CA PRO A 196 -1.81 4.43 -11.72
C PRO A 196 -0.82 3.64 -12.57
N TYR A 197 -0.61 4.10 -13.81
CA TYR A 197 0.33 3.50 -14.76
C TYR A 197 0.01 2.04 -15.11
N TRP A 198 -1.25 1.63 -14.95
CA TRP A 198 -1.73 0.30 -15.34
C TRP A 198 -1.44 -0.04 -16.81
N ASP A 199 -1.52 0.95 -17.70
CA ASP A 199 -1.24 0.76 -19.13
C ASP A 199 0.27 0.64 -19.43
N ASP A 200 1.13 1.08 -18.51
CA ASP A 200 2.58 0.86 -18.60
C ASP A 200 2.94 -0.59 -18.17
N MET A 201 2.03 -1.31 -17.50
CA MET A 201 2.26 -2.69 -17.04
C MET A 201 2.25 -3.68 -18.20
N THR A 202 3.17 -4.64 -18.16
CA THR A 202 3.08 -5.87 -18.97
C THR A 202 1.90 -6.73 -18.53
N ASP A 203 1.43 -7.64 -19.40
CA ASP A 203 0.36 -8.58 -19.06
C ASP A 203 0.70 -9.46 -17.86
N LEU A 204 1.98 -9.85 -17.71
CA LEU A 204 2.45 -10.61 -16.56
C LEU A 204 2.34 -9.80 -15.25
N GLN A 205 2.66 -8.51 -15.27
CA GLN A 205 2.53 -7.64 -14.11
C GLN A 205 1.06 -7.41 -13.74
N ARG A 206 0.19 -7.17 -14.74
CA ARG A 206 -1.26 -7.08 -14.53
C ARG A 206 -1.83 -8.40 -14.00
N ALA A 207 -1.34 -9.53 -14.48
CA ALA A 207 -1.73 -10.86 -14.01
C ALA A 207 -1.33 -11.10 -12.55
N ALA A 208 -0.10 -10.74 -12.16
CA ALA A 208 0.36 -10.85 -10.78
C ALA A 208 -0.51 -10.02 -9.82
N LEU A 209 -0.82 -8.76 -10.15
CA LEU A 209 -1.69 -7.91 -9.31
C LEU A 209 -3.14 -8.39 -9.30
N THR A 210 -3.64 -8.90 -10.42
CA THR A 210 -5.00 -9.45 -10.50
C THR A 210 -5.12 -10.73 -9.66
N SER A 211 -4.11 -11.60 -9.67
CA SER A 211 -4.04 -12.76 -8.76
C SER A 211 -3.96 -12.34 -7.30
N PHE A 212 -3.15 -11.32 -7.00
CA PHE A 212 -3.05 -10.78 -5.66
C PHE A 212 -4.41 -10.29 -5.15
N ALA A 213 -5.08 -9.48 -5.95
CA ALA A 213 -6.41 -8.93 -5.65
C ALA A 213 -7.48 -10.02 -5.55
N TYR A 214 -7.44 -11.07 -6.37
CA TYR A 214 -8.42 -12.15 -6.31
C TYR A 214 -8.42 -12.84 -4.94
N ASN A 215 -7.24 -13.00 -4.33
CA ASN A 215 -7.12 -13.61 -3.00
C ASN A 215 -7.29 -12.64 -1.83
N ASN A 216 -6.78 -11.42 -1.99
CA ASN A 216 -6.67 -10.46 -0.90
C ASN A 216 -7.82 -9.44 -0.86
N GLY A 217 -8.47 -9.22 -2.01
CA GLY A 217 -9.54 -8.26 -2.23
C GLY A 217 -9.19 -7.19 -3.27
N ALA A 218 -10.17 -6.80 -4.10
CA ALA A 218 -9.97 -5.82 -5.18
C ALA A 218 -9.72 -4.39 -4.69
N ASP A 219 -10.08 -4.07 -3.44
CA ASP A 219 -9.91 -2.75 -2.84
C ASP A 219 -8.55 -2.55 -2.14
N PHE A 220 -7.55 -3.41 -2.41
CA PHE A 220 -6.25 -3.30 -1.74
C PHE A 220 -5.59 -1.94 -2.02
N TYR A 221 -5.64 -1.45 -3.27
CA TYR A 221 -4.97 -0.20 -3.64
C TYR A 221 -5.61 1.02 -2.96
N GLY A 222 -4.81 1.76 -2.18
CA GLY A 222 -5.26 2.89 -1.37
C GLY A 222 -5.82 2.52 0.01
N SER A 223 -5.93 1.22 0.33
CA SER A 223 -6.43 0.80 1.63
C SER A 223 -5.38 0.96 2.75
N PRO A 224 -5.79 1.21 4.00
CA PRO A 224 -4.86 1.44 5.12
C PRO A 224 -3.91 0.27 5.42
N ASN A 225 -4.28 -0.97 5.06
CA ASN A 225 -3.48 -2.17 5.31
C ASN A 225 -2.53 -2.50 4.14
N HIS A 226 -2.61 -1.76 3.03
CA HIS A 226 -1.84 -2.02 1.82
C HIS A 226 -1.01 -0.81 1.39
N ARG A 227 -0.54 -0.01 2.37
CA ARG A 227 0.19 1.24 2.11
C ARG A 227 1.48 1.02 1.33
N THR A 228 2.24 -0.03 1.64
CA THR A 228 3.53 -0.32 0.98
C THR A 228 3.32 -0.65 -0.50
N ILE A 229 2.44 -1.60 -0.84
CA ILE A 229 2.17 -1.94 -2.25
C ILE A 229 1.50 -0.77 -2.99
N THR A 230 0.61 -0.03 -2.33
CA THR A 230 0.01 1.19 -2.88
C THR A 230 1.08 2.23 -3.24
N ARG A 231 2.03 2.48 -2.34
CA ARG A 231 3.15 3.40 -2.57
C ARG A 231 4.00 2.94 -3.75
N ASN A 232 4.41 1.68 -3.76
CA ASN A 232 5.30 1.17 -4.82
C ASN A 232 4.66 1.28 -6.20
N LEU A 233 3.36 0.96 -6.32
CA LEU A 233 2.61 1.12 -7.56
C LEU A 233 2.43 2.60 -7.93
N LYS A 234 2.13 3.46 -6.95
CA LYS A 234 1.96 4.91 -7.16
C LYS A 234 3.24 5.61 -7.58
N ASP A 235 4.39 5.21 -7.05
CA ASP A 235 5.67 5.88 -7.25
C ASP A 235 6.50 5.23 -8.39
N LYS A 236 5.92 4.25 -9.10
CA LYS A 236 6.62 3.41 -10.09
C LYS A 236 7.87 2.73 -9.51
N ASP A 237 7.82 2.30 -8.26
CA ASP A 237 8.86 1.44 -7.69
C ASP A 237 8.56 -0.03 -7.99
N TRP A 238 8.66 -0.36 -9.29
CA TRP A 238 8.37 -1.70 -9.80
C TRP A 238 9.31 -2.76 -9.23
N GLN A 239 10.54 -2.38 -8.89
CA GLN A 239 11.54 -3.30 -8.34
C GLN A 239 11.21 -3.72 -6.91
N ALA A 240 10.53 -2.89 -6.13
CA ALA A 240 10.14 -3.23 -4.76
C ALA A 240 8.84 -4.06 -4.65
N VAL A 241 8.04 -4.17 -5.72
CA VAL A 241 6.77 -4.92 -5.71
C VAL A 241 6.93 -6.40 -5.34
N PRO A 242 7.91 -7.16 -5.89
CA PRO A 242 8.15 -8.56 -5.51
C PRO A 242 8.30 -8.80 -4.01
N GLY A 243 9.16 -8.02 -3.34
CA GLY A 243 9.38 -8.14 -1.90
C GLY A 243 8.17 -7.68 -1.08
N THR A 244 7.37 -6.77 -1.64
CA THR A 244 6.16 -6.27 -0.98
C THR A 244 5.01 -7.26 -1.04
N LEU A 245 4.84 -8.00 -2.15
CA LEU A 245 3.85 -9.07 -2.25
C LEU A 245 4.06 -10.12 -1.14
N MET A 246 5.31 -10.46 -0.84
CA MET A 246 5.65 -11.43 0.21
C MET A 246 5.21 -11.03 1.62
N MET A 247 4.99 -9.73 1.89
CA MET A 247 4.49 -9.26 3.19
C MET A 247 3.07 -9.78 3.49
N TYR A 248 2.29 -10.11 2.46
CA TYR A 248 0.89 -10.53 2.56
C TYR A 248 0.74 -12.06 2.60
N ARG A 249 1.52 -12.70 3.48
CA ARG A 249 1.51 -14.16 3.68
C ARG A 249 0.90 -14.62 5.00
N ASN A 250 0.53 -13.69 5.90
CA ASN A 250 0.07 -13.95 7.26
C ASN A 250 1.06 -14.79 8.10
N PRO A 251 2.18 -14.19 8.55
CA PRO A 251 3.17 -14.89 9.36
C PRO A 251 2.57 -15.54 10.61
N SER A 252 3.04 -16.76 10.93
CA SER A 252 2.61 -17.58 12.07
C SER A 252 1.19 -18.13 12.00
N GLU A 253 0.47 -17.95 10.90
CA GLU A 253 -0.82 -18.61 10.66
C GLU A 253 -0.63 -19.94 9.91
N ASN A 254 -1.60 -20.86 10.04
CA ASN A 254 -1.59 -22.15 9.34
C ASN A 254 -1.67 -22.04 7.81
N VAL A 255 -1.98 -20.85 7.29
CA VAL A 255 -2.04 -20.54 5.85
C VAL A 255 -0.71 -20.01 5.30
N GLU A 256 0.29 -19.73 6.14
CA GLU A 256 1.51 -19.01 5.74
C GLU A 256 2.25 -19.68 4.59
N VAL A 257 2.40 -21.01 4.62
CA VAL A 257 3.10 -21.74 3.55
C VAL A 257 2.37 -21.60 2.21
N GLY A 258 1.04 -21.71 2.21
CA GLY A 258 0.22 -21.59 1.01
C GLY A 258 0.23 -20.18 0.44
N LEU A 259 0.06 -19.17 1.31
CA LEU A 259 0.11 -17.78 0.90
C LEU A 259 1.52 -17.35 0.48
N GLY A 260 2.56 -17.79 1.20
CA GLY A 260 3.96 -17.55 0.84
C GLY A 260 4.29 -18.07 -0.56
N ARG A 261 3.87 -19.30 -0.89
CA ARG A 261 3.99 -19.85 -2.25
C ARG A 261 3.29 -18.98 -3.28
N ARG A 262 2.05 -18.55 -3.01
CA ARG A 262 1.28 -17.69 -3.92
C ARG A 262 1.94 -16.33 -4.14
N ARG A 263 2.32 -15.65 -3.07
CA ARG A 263 2.97 -14.33 -3.15
C ARG A 263 4.33 -14.41 -3.85
N TYR A 264 5.07 -15.50 -3.64
CA TYR A 264 6.35 -15.68 -4.31
C TYR A 264 6.19 -15.99 -5.81
N ALA A 265 5.18 -16.78 -6.19
CA ALA A 265 4.87 -17.00 -7.60
C ALA A 265 4.41 -15.72 -8.29
N GLU A 266 3.52 -14.92 -7.67
CA GLU A 266 3.12 -13.62 -8.20
C GLU A 266 4.31 -12.66 -8.34
N ALA A 267 5.22 -12.65 -7.36
CA ALA A 267 6.46 -11.88 -7.43
C ALA A 267 7.36 -12.31 -8.60
N LYS A 268 7.46 -13.61 -8.89
CA LYS A 268 8.19 -14.14 -10.04
C LYS A 268 7.52 -13.79 -11.37
N VAL A 269 6.20 -13.92 -11.44
CA VAL A 269 5.42 -13.51 -12.63
C VAL A 269 5.57 -12.02 -12.90
N TRP A 270 5.52 -11.19 -11.86
CA TRP A 270 5.79 -9.76 -11.96
C TRP A 270 7.16 -9.45 -12.59
N CYS A 271 8.16 -10.29 -12.33
CA CYS A 271 9.51 -10.17 -12.89
C CYS A 271 9.65 -10.77 -14.30
N GLY A 272 8.59 -11.29 -14.90
CA GLY A 272 8.59 -11.82 -16.27
C GLY A 272 8.66 -13.35 -16.38
N GLU A 273 8.55 -14.08 -15.27
CA GLU A 273 8.50 -15.55 -15.29
C GLU A 273 7.09 -16.03 -15.70
N ALA A 274 7.01 -17.11 -16.48
CA ALA A 274 5.71 -17.67 -16.84
C ALA A 274 5.00 -18.27 -15.60
N PRO A 275 3.66 -18.14 -15.47
CA PRO A 275 2.90 -18.62 -14.32
C PRO A 275 3.20 -20.05 -13.89
N THR A 276 3.25 -20.99 -14.84
CA THR A 276 3.49 -22.41 -14.54
C THR A 276 4.87 -22.64 -13.93
N THR A 277 5.91 -21.99 -14.45
CA THR A 277 7.27 -22.06 -13.91
C THR A 277 7.35 -21.39 -12.55
N ALA A 278 6.74 -20.21 -12.40
CA ALA A 278 6.73 -19.46 -11.15
C ALA A 278 6.06 -20.25 -10.00
N CYS A 279 4.90 -20.86 -10.27
CA CYS A 279 4.19 -21.69 -9.31
C CYS A 279 5.00 -22.94 -8.91
N ALA A 280 5.62 -23.61 -9.88
CA ALA A 280 6.46 -24.78 -9.61
C ALA A 280 7.69 -24.41 -8.76
N ALA A 281 8.38 -23.32 -9.10
CA ALA A 281 9.52 -22.82 -8.33
C ALA A 281 9.11 -22.44 -6.90
N ALA A 282 7.97 -21.76 -6.74
CA ALA A 282 7.49 -21.41 -5.41
C ALA A 282 7.15 -22.63 -4.56
N ALA A 283 6.51 -23.65 -5.16
CA ALA A 283 6.23 -24.92 -4.49
C ALA A 283 7.50 -25.69 -4.10
N GLN A 284 8.59 -25.53 -4.86
CA GLN A 284 9.89 -26.16 -4.58
C GLN A 284 10.68 -25.39 -3.50
N GLU A 285 10.74 -24.06 -3.57
CA GLU A 285 11.56 -23.22 -2.68
C GLU A 285 10.92 -23.04 -1.29
N ILE A 286 9.59 -23.04 -1.17
CA ILE A 286 8.89 -22.87 0.10
C ILE A 286 8.29 -24.22 0.51
N GLN A 287 8.92 -24.92 1.45
CA GLN A 287 8.38 -26.16 2.02
C GLN A 287 7.75 -25.92 3.40
N THR A 288 8.26 -24.94 4.13
CA THR A 288 7.90 -24.62 5.50
C THR A 288 7.72 -23.11 5.67
N ALA A 289 7.10 -22.69 6.78
CA ALA A 289 6.92 -21.25 7.07
C ALA A 289 8.26 -20.53 7.23
N GLN A 290 9.28 -21.22 7.75
CA GLN A 290 10.63 -20.71 7.95
C GLN A 290 11.33 -20.32 6.63
N ASP A 291 10.91 -20.88 5.50
CA ASP A 291 11.48 -20.56 4.18
C ASP A 291 11.01 -19.19 3.66
N CYS A 292 9.88 -18.66 4.17
CA CYS A 292 9.26 -17.46 3.65
C CYS A 292 10.05 -16.18 3.99
N GLU A 293 10.53 -16.06 5.23
CA GLU A 293 11.24 -14.87 5.72
C GLU A 293 12.56 -14.61 4.95
N PRO A 294 13.46 -15.61 4.75
CA PRO A 294 14.66 -15.41 3.95
C PRO A 294 14.36 -15.01 2.50
N ILE A 295 13.29 -15.53 1.91
CA ILE A 295 12.88 -15.18 0.54
C ILE A 295 12.36 -13.74 0.49
N GLU A 296 11.53 -13.32 1.43
CA GLU A 296 11.10 -11.93 1.56
C GLU A 296 12.31 -11.00 1.70
N GLN A 297 13.22 -11.29 2.62
CA GLN A 297 14.41 -10.48 2.84
C GLN A 297 15.30 -10.44 1.60
N ARG A 298 15.48 -11.56 0.89
CA ARG A 298 16.21 -11.61 -0.39
C ARG A 298 15.56 -10.71 -1.43
N LEU A 299 14.24 -10.77 -1.59
CA LEU A 299 13.51 -9.94 -2.55
C LEU A 299 13.54 -8.45 -2.19
N LYS A 300 13.63 -8.10 -0.91
CA LYS A 300 13.75 -6.71 -0.43
C LYS A 300 15.18 -6.17 -0.57
N THR A 301 16.19 -6.99 -0.27
CA THR A 301 17.61 -6.56 -0.24
C THR A 301 18.31 -6.70 -1.59
N ASN A 302 17.86 -7.63 -2.43
CA ASN A 302 18.41 -7.88 -3.76
C ASN A 302 17.26 -8.21 -4.74
N PRO A 303 16.43 -7.21 -5.10
CA PRO A 303 15.26 -7.44 -5.93
C PRO A 303 15.66 -7.95 -7.32
N PRO A 304 14.98 -8.97 -7.85
CA PRO A 304 15.22 -9.49 -9.19
C PRO A 304 14.88 -8.44 -10.26
N ARG A 305 15.54 -8.54 -11.42
CA ARG A 305 15.25 -7.68 -12.59
C ARG A 305 13.78 -7.81 -12.96
N VAL A 306 13.13 -6.68 -13.23
CA VAL A 306 11.75 -6.62 -13.73
C VAL A 306 11.77 -6.43 -15.24
N VAL A 307 11.17 -7.38 -15.98
CA VAL A 307 11.07 -7.33 -17.45
C VAL A 307 10.08 -6.24 -17.89
N GLY A 308 10.34 -5.59 -19.03
CA GLY A 308 9.49 -4.52 -19.58
C GLY A 308 9.89 -3.11 -19.15
N PHE A 309 10.83 -2.98 -18.21
CA PHE A 309 11.41 -1.71 -17.80
C PHE A 309 12.93 -1.82 -17.78
N GLU A 310 13.58 -1.27 -18.80
CA GLU A 310 14.99 -0.92 -18.68
C GLU A 310 15.06 0.41 -17.93
N PRO A 311 15.91 0.55 -16.88
CA PRO A 311 16.23 1.88 -16.41
C PRO A 311 16.72 2.66 -17.62
N THR A 312 16.15 3.84 -17.87
CA THR A 312 16.74 4.82 -18.79
C THR A 312 18.06 5.27 -18.16
N ILE A 313 19.08 4.43 -18.29
CA ILE A 313 20.45 4.76 -17.96
C ILE A 313 20.89 5.66 -19.09
N THR A 314 20.76 6.98 -18.88
CA THR A 314 21.56 7.93 -19.64
C THR A 314 22.99 7.77 -19.10
N VAL A 315 23.73 6.83 -19.68
CA VAL A 315 25.18 6.71 -19.47
C VAL A 315 25.79 7.97 -20.07
N SER A 316 25.96 9.00 -19.25
CA SER A 316 26.91 10.06 -19.56
C SER A 316 28.30 9.49 -19.31
N GLN A 317 29.02 9.21 -20.39
CA GLN A 317 30.43 8.87 -20.33
C GLN A 317 31.20 10.01 -19.63
N PRO A 318 32.11 9.69 -18.70
CA PRO A 318 32.81 10.70 -17.92
C PRO A 318 33.86 11.41 -18.78
N THR A 319 33.79 12.73 -18.79
CA THR A 319 34.97 13.56 -19.07
C THR A 319 35.81 13.58 -17.78
N PRO A 320 37.14 13.37 -17.84
CA PRO A 320 37.93 13.21 -16.62
C PRO A 320 38.15 14.56 -15.92
N SER A 321 37.73 14.67 -14.66
CA SER A 321 38.26 15.68 -13.74
C SER A 321 38.18 15.24 -12.27
N ALA A 322 39.38 15.14 -11.68
CA ALA A 322 39.84 15.02 -10.29
C ALA A 322 38.87 14.77 -9.10
N GLY A 323 39.10 13.65 -8.40
CA GLY A 323 38.88 13.49 -6.95
C GLY A 323 37.79 12.49 -6.52
N PRO A 324 38.00 11.61 -5.51
CA PRO A 324 37.17 10.43 -5.28
C PRO A 324 36.01 10.72 -4.33
N ARG A 325 34.76 10.84 -4.78
CA ARG A 325 33.59 10.91 -3.86
C ARG A 325 32.29 10.38 -4.47
N GLN A 326 32.11 9.07 -4.43
CA GLN A 326 30.77 8.49 -4.34
C GLN A 326 30.77 7.48 -3.20
N ALA A 327 29.97 7.75 -2.17
CA ALA A 327 29.60 6.73 -1.21
C ALA A 327 28.89 5.61 -1.98
N ASN A 328 29.27 4.35 -1.75
CA ASN A 328 28.53 3.21 -2.26
C ASN A 328 27.13 3.21 -1.61
N ILE A 329 26.16 3.82 -2.29
CA ILE A 329 24.75 3.89 -1.90
C ILE A 329 24.06 2.71 -2.57
N ILE A 330 23.29 1.94 -1.79
CA ILE A 330 22.47 0.84 -2.28
C ILE A 330 21.32 1.43 -3.12
N ALA A 331 21.10 0.90 -4.32
CA ALA A 331 20.08 1.39 -5.25
C ALA A 331 18.65 1.25 -4.67
N GLY A 332 17.79 2.24 -4.91
CA GLY A 332 16.35 2.20 -4.56
C GLY A 332 15.94 2.99 -3.31
N MET A 333 16.88 3.48 -2.50
CA MET A 333 16.58 4.26 -1.30
C MET A 333 16.23 5.72 -1.61
N LYS A 334 15.24 6.28 -0.92
CA LYS A 334 14.98 7.72 -0.93
C LYS A 334 16.07 8.40 -0.11
N GLY A 335 16.73 9.39 -0.70
CA GLY A 335 17.85 10.09 -0.09
C GLY A 335 17.78 11.61 -0.24
N PRO A 336 18.84 12.32 0.19
CA PRO A 336 18.98 13.75 -0.05
C PRO A 336 18.91 14.09 -1.54
N LYS A 337 18.24 15.20 -1.85
CA LYS A 337 18.14 15.77 -3.21
C LYS A 337 19.36 16.62 -3.58
N SER A 338 20.17 17.00 -2.60
CA SER A 338 21.34 17.86 -2.72
C SER A 338 22.51 17.31 -1.89
N HIS A 339 23.72 17.68 -2.27
CA HIS A 339 24.93 17.29 -1.54
C HIS A 339 25.33 18.39 -0.54
N PRO A 340 26.00 18.10 0.58
CA PRO A 340 26.58 19.11 1.47
C PRO A 340 27.30 20.27 0.77
N ASP A 341 27.94 20.03 -0.39
CA ASP A 341 28.61 21.06 -1.17
C ASP A 341 27.68 22.22 -1.58
N ALA A 342 26.40 21.93 -1.85
CA ALA A 342 25.39 22.93 -2.17
C ALA A 342 25.02 23.83 -0.96
N HIS A 343 25.46 23.43 0.24
CA HIS A 343 25.13 24.07 1.52
C HIS A 343 26.38 24.52 2.28
N GLY A 344 27.50 24.71 1.58
CA GLY A 344 28.72 25.30 2.13
C GLY A 344 29.66 24.31 2.83
N PHE A 345 29.65 23.02 2.44
CA PHE A 345 30.62 22.03 2.91
C PHE A 345 32.06 22.44 2.54
N LYS A 346 32.93 22.53 3.56
CA LYS A 346 34.29 23.06 3.41
C LYS A 346 35.33 22.21 4.16
N PRO A 347 36.64 22.39 3.92
CA PRO A 347 37.69 21.73 4.69
C PRO A 347 37.49 21.90 6.21
N GLY A 348 37.53 20.78 6.94
CA GLY A 348 37.25 20.73 8.38
C GLY A 348 35.80 20.36 8.73
N ASP A 349 34.89 20.30 7.74
CA ASP A 349 33.55 19.76 7.92
C ASP A 349 33.53 18.23 7.77
N TYR A 350 32.45 17.62 8.26
CA TYR A 350 32.24 16.19 8.22
C TYR A 350 30.84 15.84 7.71
N HIS A 351 30.72 14.69 7.07
CA HIS A 351 29.48 14.20 6.48
C HIS A 351 29.13 12.81 7.01
N LEU A 352 28.02 12.73 7.73
CA LEU A 352 27.43 11.49 8.19
C LEU A 352 26.41 11.00 7.17
N VAL A 353 26.50 9.73 6.80
CA VAL A 353 25.58 9.08 5.87
C VAL A 353 24.91 7.94 6.60
N ALA A 354 23.67 8.16 7.04
CA ALA A 354 22.83 7.16 7.68
C ALA A 354 22.06 6.40 6.59
N ASN A 355 22.20 5.07 6.58
CA ASN A 355 21.52 4.18 5.67
C ASN A 355 20.64 3.23 6.48
N ASP A 356 19.32 3.44 6.38
CA ASP A 356 18.35 2.66 7.13
C ASP A 356 18.28 1.20 6.69
N ALA A 357 18.43 0.91 5.39
CA ALA A 357 18.33 -0.45 4.84
C ALA A 357 19.37 -1.41 5.46
N VAL A 358 20.57 -0.91 5.76
CA VAL A 358 21.62 -1.71 6.42
C VAL A 358 21.77 -1.43 7.92
N GLY A 359 21.04 -0.44 8.47
CA GLY A 359 21.17 -0.03 9.87
C GLY A 359 22.57 0.49 10.21
N LYS A 360 23.21 1.21 9.28
CA LYS A 360 24.57 1.73 9.43
C LYS A 360 24.66 3.22 9.16
N ILE A 361 25.53 3.89 9.90
CA ILE A 361 25.93 5.27 9.66
C ILE A 361 27.44 5.34 9.44
N LYS A 362 27.83 5.99 8.35
CA LYS A 362 29.24 6.21 7.97
C LYS A 362 29.59 7.66 8.15
N CYS A 363 30.82 7.95 8.56
CA CYS A 363 31.34 9.32 8.61
C CYS A 363 32.46 9.49 7.61
N TYR A 364 32.37 10.56 6.85
CA TYR A 364 33.38 10.99 5.88
C TYR A 364 33.92 12.37 6.29
N ASP A 365 35.21 12.59 6.09
CA ASP A 365 35.78 13.93 6.18
C ASP A 365 35.49 14.73 4.90
N TYR A 366 35.87 16.01 4.90
CA TYR A 366 35.76 16.86 3.71
C TYR A 366 36.39 16.23 2.48
N SER A 367 37.46 15.44 2.58
CA SER A 367 38.14 14.85 1.42
C SER A 367 37.35 13.69 0.78
N GLY A 368 36.35 13.14 1.50
CA GLY A 368 35.64 11.92 1.13
C GLY A 368 36.24 10.66 1.76
N THR A 369 37.19 10.80 2.68
CA THR A 369 37.82 9.67 3.37
C THR A 369 36.88 9.15 4.44
N LEU A 370 36.57 7.84 4.38
CA LEU A 370 35.77 7.17 5.41
C LEU A 370 36.57 7.13 6.72
N MET A 371 36.02 7.75 7.77
CA MET A 371 36.62 7.79 9.10
C MET A 371 36.19 6.62 9.97
N TRP A 372 34.90 6.26 9.91
CA TRP A 372 34.31 5.16 10.68
C TRP A 372 32.93 4.77 10.15
N GLU A 373 32.50 3.57 10.51
CA GLU A 373 31.15 3.03 10.28
C GLU A 373 30.62 2.46 11.61
N LEU A 374 29.39 2.82 11.97
CA LEU A 374 28.75 2.43 13.22
C LEU A 374 27.29 2.01 12.98
N THR A 375 26.69 1.36 13.97
CA THR A 375 25.28 0.96 13.91
C THR A 375 24.37 2.16 14.21
N CYS A 376 23.30 2.31 13.43
CA CYS A 376 22.22 3.25 13.71
C CYS A 376 20.86 2.65 13.37
N LEU A 377 19.78 3.29 13.83
CA LEU A 377 18.41 2.98 13.41
C LEU A 377 17.68 4.28 13.08
N CYS A 378 17.13 4.39 11.86
CA CYS A 378 16.40 5.58 11.41
C CYS A 378 14.87 5.34 11.36
N ARG A 379 14.42 4.10 11.60
CA ARG A 379 13.01 3.69 11.59
C ARG A 379 12.19 4.18 12.78
N GLY A 380 10.96 4.56 12.47
CA GLY A 380 9.92 4.94 13.40
C GLY A 380 9.11 3.74 13.91
N GLN A 381 8.31 3.95 14.96
CA GLN A 381 7.45 2.92 15.58
C GLN A 381 6.23 2.57 14.74
N PHE A 382 5.91 3.38 13.73
CA PHE A 382 4.78 3.19 12.84
C PHE A 382 5.31 3.01 11.42
N GLU A 383 5.63 1.76 11.10
CA GLU A 383 6.13 1.23 9.82
C GLU A 383 5.87 2.13 8.59
N ASP A 384 6.96 2.56 7.95
CA ASP A 384 7.01 3.21 6.64
C ASP A 384 6.14 4.48 6.47
N ASN A 385 5.73 5.10 7.58
CA ASN A 385 4.89 6.30 7.57
C ASN A 385 5.72 7.58 7.63
N TYR A 386 6.40 7.94 6.54
CA TYR A 386 7.16 9.20 6.41
C TYR A 386 6.39 10.47 6.81
N PHE A 387 5.05 10.45 6.67
CA PHE A 387 4.18 11.63 6.73
C PHE A 387 3.42 11.79 8.06
N GLY A 388 3.43 10.78 8.94
CA GLY A 388 2.77 10.84 10.24
C GLY A 388 3.63 11.51 11.31
N ARG A 389 3.01 12.17 12.30
CA ARG A 389 3.69 12.78 13.48
C ARG A 389 4.59 11.82 14.28
N HIS A 390 4.55 10.53 13.96
CA HIS A 390 5.21 9.42 14.63
C HIS A 390 6.00 8.50 13.68
N GLY A 391 6.26 8.96 12.45
CA GLY A 391 6.89 8.22 11.36
C GLY A 391 8.41 8.04 11.43
N ASP A 392 9.00 7.53 10.36
CA ASP A 392 10.46 7.40 10.20
C ASP A 392 11.19 8.75 10.16
N THR A 393 12.52 8.76 10.31
CA THR A 393 13.34 9.96 10.11
C THR A 393 13.24 10.42 8.65
N PRO A 394 12.73 11.62 8.32
CA PRO A 394 12.53 11.98 6.92
C PRO A 394 13.82 11.87 6.10
N ALA A 395 13.79 11.13 4.98
CA ALA A 395 14.93 11.07 4.07
C ALA A 395 15.24 12.48 3.53
N GLY A 396 16.51 12.85 3.55
CA GLY A 396 16.93 14.20 3.19
C GLY A 396 18.31 14.57 3.71
N LEU A 397 18.71 15.81 3.43
CA LEU A 397 19.93 16.40 3.93
C LEU A 397 19.67 17.31 5.14
N TYR A 398 20.47 17.12 6.18
CA TYR A 398 20.40 17.84 7.43
C TYR A 398 21.75 18.45 7.79
N LYS A 399 21.70 19.43 8.69
CA LYS A 399 22.85 19.96 9.43
C LYS A 399 22.58 19.81 10.92
N CYS A 400 23.57 19.33 11.68
CA CYS A 400 23.42 19.30 13.14
C CYS A 400 23.33 20.72 13.70
N GLY A 401 22.27 20.97 14.46
CA GLY A 401 22.00 22.19 15.21
C GLY A 401 22.53 22.07 16.63
N GLN A 402 21.72 22.44 17.62
CA GLN A 402 22.11 22.43 19.02
C GLN A 402 22.37 21.00 19.53
N ILE A 403 23.37 20.86 20.40
CA ILE A 403 23.67 19.63 21.14
C ILE A 403 23.24 19.74 22.61
N TYR A 404 22.68 18.66 23.15
CA TYR A 404 22.36 18.47 24.56
C TYR A 404 23.24 17.37 25.15
N ARG A 405 23.81 17.62 26.34
CA ARG A 405 24.91 16.86 26.95
C ARG A 405 24.54 16.33 28.34
N ASP A 406 23.45 15.57 28.44
CA ASP A 406 22.94 15.08 29.72
C ASP A 406 23.96 14.21 30.47
N TYR A 407 24.83 13.47 29.75
CA TYR A 407 25.86 12.65 30.39
C TYR A 407 26.93 13.45 31.12
N GLU A 408 27.29 14.64 30.63
CA GLU A 408 28.29 15.48 31.30
C GLU A 408 27.79 15.99 32.65
N GLN A 409 26.47 16.11 32.82
CA GLN A 409 25.85 16.52 34.08
C GLN A 409 25.58 15.34 35.01
N ALA A 410 25.14 14.21 34.46
CA ALA A 410 24.63 13.08 35.25
C ALA A 410 25.62 11.92 35.43
N GLY A 411 26.63 11.82 34.57
CA GLY A 411 27.60 10.72 34.57
C GLY A 411 26.97 9.34 34.38
N GLU A 412 27.66 8.32 34.88
CA GLU A 412 27.25 6.91 34.76
C GLU A 412 25.98 6.60 35.57
N SER A 413 25.78 7.28 36.70
CA SER A 413 24.64 7.09 37.61
C SER A 413 23.68 8.27 37.52
N SER A 414 22.78 8.21 36.55
CA SER A 414 21.75 9.24 36.37
C SER A 414 20.46 8.92 37.12
N ALA A 415 19.77 9.97 37.58
CA ALA A 415 18.38 9.85 38.01
C ALA A 415 17.44 9.78 36.80
N TYR A 416 16.35 9.03 36.94
CA TYR A 416 15.32 8.93 35.90
C TYR A 416 14.71 10.29 35.60
N THR A 417 14.68 10.64 34.31
CA THR A 417 13.74 11.62 33.75
C THR A 417 13.21 11.09 32.43
N ARG A 418 12.03 11.57 32.01
CA ARG A 418 11.42 11.14 30.73
C ARG A 418 12.31 11.49 29.55
N ASP A 419 12.98 12.63 29.59
CA ASP A 419 13.87 13.11 28.53
C ASP A 419 15.14 12.28 28.45
N ARG A 420 15.80 12.01 29.57
CA ARG A 420 17.00 11.16 29.61
C ARG A 420 16.72 9.73 29.19
N MET A 421 15.56 9.19 29.56
CA MET A 421 15.13 7.89 29.05
C MET A 421 14.88 7.93 27.53
N SER A 422 14.43 9.05 26.97
CA SER A 422 14.15 9.17 25.54
C SER A 422 15.42 9.38 24.71
N TYR A 423 16.29 10.29 25.16
CA TYR A 423 17.40 10.81 24.36
C TYR A 423 18.78 10.29 24.78
N GLY A 424 18.94 9.85 26.03
CA GLY A 424 20.18 9.25 26.53
C GLY A 424 21.27 10.28 26.79
N TRP A 425 22.52 9.88 26.56
CA TRP A 425 23.70 10.65 26.97
C TRP A 425 23.86 11.97 26.21
N TYR A 426 23.57 11.94 24.91
CA TYR A 426 23.71 13.06 24.00
C TYR A 426 22.58 13.06 22.98
N SER A 427 22.09 14.24 22.62
CA SER A 427 21.17 14.46 21.50
C SER A 427 21.57 15.70 20.70
N LEU A 428 21.42 15.64 19.38
CA LEU A 428 21.73 16.73 18.47
C LEU A 428 20.50 17.02 17.61
N ASP A 429 20.08 18.29 17.56
CA ASP A 429 19.04 18.73 16.66
C ASP A 429 19.48 18.51 15.20
N LEU A 430 18.56 18.07 14.33
CA LEU A 430 18.77 18.01 12.90
C LEU A 430 17.99 19.14 12.24
N VAL A 431 18.72 20.13 11.72
CA VAL A 431 18.15 21.24 10.96
C VAL A 431 18.03 20.81 9.51
N GLU A 432 16.82 20.79 8.99
CA GLU A 432 16.52 20.44 7.60
C GLU A 432 17.15 21.43 6.60
N LEU A 433 17.61 20.92 5.45
CA LEU A 433 18.17 21.72 4.36
C LEU A 433 17.38 21.60 3.05
N GLU A 434 16.37 20.73 2.99
CA GLU A 434 15.59 20.42 1.79
C GLU A 434 14.08 20.58 2.00
N ASN A 435 13.69 21.22 3.12
CA ASN A 435 12.30 21.40 3.53
C ASN A 435 11.55 20.05 3.69
N GLN A 436 12.25 19.01 4.17
CA GLN A 436 11.73 17.66 4.34
C GLN A 436 10.98 17.42 5.67
N GLU A 437 11.11 18.31 6.65
CA GLU A 437 10.42 18.26 7.95
C GLU A 437 9.25 19.25 8.03
N ALA A 438 9.47 20.53 7.71
CA ALA A 438 8.45 21.56 7.84
C ALA A 438 7.27 21.35 6.89
N ASN A 439 7.51 20.89 5.66
CA ASN A 439 6.45 20.47 4.74
C ASN A 439 5.58 19.34 5.28
N LEU A 440 6.08 18.57 6.24
CA LEU A 440 5.39 17.43 6.86
C LEU A 440 4.85 17.76 8.26
N GLY A 441 5.10 18.96 8.79
CA GLY A 441 4.75 19.32 10.16
C GLY A 441 5.52 18.53 11.22
N ARG A 442 6.77 18.11 10.93
CA ARG A 442 7.58 17.18 11.72
C ARG A 442 8.88 17.76 12.28
N ALA A 443 8.95 19.07 12.49
CA ALA A 443 10.13 19.72 13.07
C ALA A 443 10.53 19.13 14.44
N GLY A 444 11.83 19.12 14.73
CA GLY A 444 12.38 18.66 16.01
C GLY A 444 12.92 17.22 15.98
N ILE A 445 13.35 16.73 14.81
CA ILE A 445 14.04 15.46 14.69
C ILE A 445 15.47 15.59 15.21
N MET A 446 15.95 14.55 15.88
CA MET A 446 17.28 14.53 16.48
C MET A 446 18.07 13.28 16.12
N LEU A 447 19.40 13.40 16.20
CA LEU A 447 20.32 12.28 16.33
C LEU A 447 20.61 12.07 17.81
N HIS A 448 20.29 10.90 18.37
CA HIS A 448 20.45 10.68 19.81
C HIS A 448 20.67 9.22 20.22
N GLY A 449 21.05 9.06 21.49
CA GLY A 449 21.28 7.78 22.14
C GLY A 449 19.98 7.19 22.69
N GLY A 450 19.93 6.93 24.00
CA GLY A 450 18.69 6.77 24.78
C GLY A 450 17.73 5.69 24.31
N GLY A 451 16.45 5.82 24.64
CA GLY A 451 15.31 5.13 24.04
C GLY A 451 14.28 4.63 25.02
N SER A 452 13.03 5.09 24.92
CA SER A 452 11.97 4.66 25.83
C SER A 452 11.68 3.17 25.77
N GLY A 453 11.91 2.51 24.62
CA GLY A 453 11.78 1.06 24.47
C GLY A 453 12.81 0.26 25.29
N CYS A 454 13.94 0.87 25.67
CA CYS A 454 14.94 0.24 26.53
C CYS A 454 14.52 0.21 28.01
N GLY A 455 13.46 0.93 28.39
CA GLY A 455 13.11 1.18 29.78
C GLY A 455 14.20 1.94 30.55
N TRP A 456 14.04 2.03 31.87
CA TRP A 456 15.03 2.60 32.77
C TRP A 456 15.56 1.53 33.74
N PRO A 457 16.89 1.44 33.99
CA PRO A 457 17.97 2.29 33.48
C PRO A 457 18.50 1.88 32.09
N GLY A 458 17.86 0.94 31.40
CA GLY A 458 18.36 0.38 30.13
C GLY A 458 18.69 1.44 29.06
N ALA A 459 17.89 2.51 28.95
CA ALA A 459 18.16 3.62 28.04
C ALA A 459 19.45 4.41 28.33
N TRP A 460 19.97 4.32 29.56
CA TRP A 460 21.19 5.01 30.00
C TRP A 460 22.46 4.15 29.85
N ALA A 461 22.34 2.91 29.38
CA ALA A 461 23.49 2.04 29.15
C ALA A 461 24.34 2.55 27.96
N PRO A 462 25.67 2.35 27.96
CA PRO A 462 26.57 2.81 26.90
C PRO A 462 26.24 2.20 25.52
N LYS A 463 25.85 0.92 25.51
CA LYS A 463 25.52 0.11 24.31
C LYS A 463 24.08 -0.42 24.42
N GLN A 464 23.14 0.47 24.71
CA GLN A 464 21.72 0.14 24.83
C GLN A 464 21.16 -0.40 23.49
N ALA A 465 20.16 -1.28 23.57
CA ALA A 465 19.47 -1.78 22.37
C ALA A 465 18.82 -0.64 21.58
N LEU A 466 18.81 -0.74 20.25
CA LEU A 466 18.21 0.28 19.40
C LEU A 466 16.76 -0.12 19.06
N PHE A 467 15.81 0.55 19.71
CA PHE A 467 14.39 0.46 19.35
C PHE A 467 13.99 1.62 18.44
N SER A 468 13.01 1.36 17.59
CA SER A 468 12.36 2.38 16.77
C SER A 468 11.62 3.39 17.65
N THR A 469 11.56 4.65 17.22
CA THR A 469 10.97 5.77 17.99
C THR A 469 10.04 6.61 17.11
N LEU A 470 9.75 7.88 17.44
CA LEU A 470 8.80 8.70 16.66
C LEU A 470 9.49 9.49 15.52
N GLY A 471 10.65 9.00 15.05
CA GLY A 471 11.34 9.48 13.84
C GLY A 471 12.73 10.07 14.01
N CYS A 472 13.43 9.79 15.12
CA CYS A 472 14.82 10.22 15.31
C CYS A 472 15.83 9.17 14.83
N ILE A 473 17.06 9.62 14.53
CA ILE A 473 18.19 8.73 14.28
C ILE A 473 18.74 8.26 15.62
N ARG A 474 18.86 6.94 15.77
CA ARG A 474 19.25 6.29 17.02
C ARG A 474 20.65 5.71 16.90
N MET A 475 21.52 6.02 17.85
CA MET A 475 22.85 5.42 17.98
C MET A 475 23.07 4.92 19.40
N HIS A 476 24.14 4.16 19.64
CA HIS A 476 24.54 3.84 21.01
C HIS A 476 25.06 5.10 21.71
N ASN A 477 24.73 5.25 22.99
CA ASN A 477 25.13 6.39 23.82
C ASN A 477 26.65 6.62 23.79
N GLN A 478 27.43 5.54 23.90
CA GLN A 478 28.88 5.59 23.85
C GLN A 478 29.42 6.01 22.48
N ASP A 479 28.80 5.56 21.39
CA ASP A 479 29.26 5.87 20.04
C ASP A 479 29.09 7.36 19.72
N LEU A 480 28.00 7.97 20.19
CA LEU A 480 27.84 9.42 20.09
C LEU A 480 28.95 10.15 20.83
N ARG A 481 29.19 9.78 22.11
CA ARG A 481 30.24 10.37 22.94
C ARG A 481 31.63 10.27 22.30
N ASP A 482 31.98 9.08 21.83
CA ASP A 482 33.34 8.75 21.42
C ASP A 482 33.63 9.15 19.97
N LYS A 483 32.61 9.31 19.12
CA LYS A 483 32.77 9.48 17.65
C LYS A 483 32.06 10.68 17.04
N VAL A 484 30.88 11.08 17.54
CA VAL A 484 30.09 12.17 16.95
C VAL A 484 30.35 13.49 17.65
N VAL A 485 30.30 13.51 18.98
CA VAL A 485 30.56 14.70 19.81
C VAL A 485 31.93 15.33 19.49
N PRO A 486 33.04 14.58 19.35
CA PRO A 486 34.35 15.17 19.04
C PRO A 486 34.42 15.84 17.66
N LEU A 487 33.58 15.42 16.71
CA LEU A 487 33.48 16.05 15.39
C LEU A 487 32.68 17.35 15.47
N TYR A 488 31.58 17.34 16.22
CA TYR A 488 30.77 18.53 16.49
C TYR A 488 31.58 19.61 17.22
N ASP A 489 32.47 19.21 18.13
CA ASP A 489 33.29 20.12 18.93
C ASP A 489 34.51 20.70 18.20
N GLN A 490 34.77 20.28 16.96
CA GLN A 490 35.85 20.88 16.17
C GLN A 490 35.53 22.35 15.85
N PRO A 491 36.41 23.31 16.21
CA PRO A 491 36.15 24.72 15.98
C PRO A 491 35.88 25.04 14.50
N GLY A 492 34.72 25.63 14.22
CA GLY A 492 34.32 26.03 12.86
C GLY A 492 33.84 24.89 11.96
N ALA A 493 33.83 23.65 12.45
CA ALA A 493 33.29 22.51 11.73
C ALA A 493 31.76 22.59 11.65
N THR A 494 31.22 22.14 10.52
CA THR A 494 29.80 21.82 10.36
C THR A 494 29.65 20.32 10.15
N LEU A 495 28.68 19.74 10.85
CA LEU A 495 28.32 18.34 10.72
C LEU A 495 27.06 18.21 9.86
N PHE A 496 27.22 17.64 8.67
CA PHE A 496 26.09 17.34 7.79
C PHE A 496 25.64 15.89 7.99
N VAL A 497 24.34 15.63 7.90
CA VAL A 497 23.77 14.29 8.00
C VAL A 497 22.86 14.03 6.81
N SER A 498 23.19 13.03 6.00
CA SER A 498 22.30 12.51 4.97
C SER A 498 21.59 11.28 5.49
N VAL A 499 20.27 11.27 5.37
CA VAL A 499 19.44 10.13 5.72
C VAL A 499 18.93 9.49 4.44
N TYR A 500 19.31 8.24 4.23
CA TYR A 500 18.79 7.36 3.21
C TYR A 500 17.84 6.36 3.85
N GLN A 501 16.62 6.25 3.32
CA GLN A 501 15.61 5.28 3.75
C GLN A 501 15.11 4.41 2.60
#